data_AF-A0A967KBV2-F1
#
_entry.id   AF-A0A967KBV2-F1
#
_cell.length_a   1.000
_cell.length_b   1.000
_cell.length_c   1.000
_cell.angle_alpha   90.00
_cell.angle_beta   90.00
_cell.angle_gamma   90.00
#
_symmetry.space_group_name_H-M   'P 1'
#
loop_
_entity.id
_entity.type
_entity.pdbx_description
1 polymer ?
#
loop_
_entity_poly.entity_id
_entity_poly.type
_entity_poly.pdbx_seq_one_letter_code
_entity_poly.pdbx_strand_id
1 'polypeptide(L)'
;IKEGIKAIKTLSDEGIRTNCTLCFSATQALLAAKAGATYISPFIGRLDDISDDGMQLIEDVVTVYDNYGFETEVLAASIRHPMHVLESARLGADVATMPLNVIDQLLHHPLTDRGLERFLDDWNALQEELQNK
;
A
#
# COMPACT_ATOMS: atom_id res chain seq x y z
N ILE A 1 -6.75 4.19 21.85
CA ILE A 1 -6.01 5.24 21.10
C ILE A 1 -5.63 6.48 21.94
N LYS A 2 -6.45 6.93 22.91
CA LYS A 2 -6.24 8.18 23.69
C LYS A 2 -4.81 8.45 24.19
N GLU A 3 -4.18 7.52 24.91
CA GLU A 3 -2.82 7.74 25.42
C GLU A 3 -1.77 7.73 24.31
N GLY A 4 -1.99 6.99 23.23
CA GLY A 4 -1.16 7.02 22.02
C GLY A 4 -1.20 8.38 21.32
N ILE A 5 -2.37 9.03 21.25
CA ILE A 5 -2.51 10.39 20.68
C ILE A 5 -1.69 11.40 21.50
N LYS A 6 -1.73 11.33 22.83
CA LYS A 6 -0.90 12.18 23.69
C LYS A 6 0.59 11.96 23.42
N ALA A 7 1.01 10.69 23.32
CA ALA A 7 2.39 10.34 23.02
C ALA A 7 2.83 10.86 21.65
N ILE A 8 2.01 10.73 20.61
CA ILE A 8 2.28 11.28 19.28
C ILE A 8 2.50 12.79 19.37
N LYS A 9 1.63 13.51 20.09
CA LYS A 9 1.77 14.96 20.25
C LYS A 9 3.09 15.34 20.92
N THR A 10 3.43 14.70 22.03
CA THR A 10 4.71 14.94 22.73
C THR A 10 5.91 14.64 21.83
N LEU A 11 5.92 13.48 21.16
CA LEU A 11 7.03 13.08 20.30
C LEU A 11 7.16 13.98 19.07
N SER A 12 6.05 14.41 18.48
CA SER A 12 6.02 15.34 17.34
C SER A 12 6.59 16.71 17.73
N ASP A 13 6.23 17.24 18.91
CA ASP A 13 6.78 18.49 19.44
C ASP A 13 8.30 18.40 19.70
N GLU A 14 8.82 17.20 19.94
CA GLU A 14 10.25 16.89 20.06
C GLU A 14 10.94 16.61 18.71
N GLY A 15 10.22 16.66 17.59
CA GLY A 15 10.75 16.36 16.26
C GLY A 15 10.98 14.87 15.98
N ILE A 16 10.43 13.98 16.81
CA ILE A 16 10.54 12.53 16.66
C ILE A 16 9.41 12.03 15.76
N ARG A 17 9.78 11.41 14.64
CA ARG A 17 8.80 10.84 13.69
C ARG A 17 8.03 9.70 14.33
N THR A 18 6.72 9.65 14.05
CA THR A 18 5.82 8.64 14.62
C THR A 18 4.97 7.97 13.54
N ASN A 19 4.69 6.68 13.74
CA ASN A 19 3.71 5.95 12.96
C ASN A 19 2.56 5.52 13.88
N CYS A 20 1.37 6.08 13.66
CA CYS A 20 0.16 5.66 14.35
C CYS A 20 -0.39 4.38 13.69
N THR A 21 -0.22 3.24 14.35
CA THR A 21 -0.70 1.94 13.87
C THR A 21 -2.08 1.56 14.43
N LEU A 22 -2.64 0.41 14.00
CA LEU A 22 -3.97 -0.08 14.39
C LEU A 22 -5.11 0.94 14.14
N CYS A 23 -5.12 1.53 12.94
CA CYS A 23 -6.21 2.41 12.50
C CYS A 23 -7.27 1.63 11.73
N PHE A 24 -8.53 1.79 12.11
CA PHE A 24 -9.70 1.10 11.56
C PHE A 24 -10.86 2.06 11.20
N SER A 25 -10.66 3.38 11.32
CA SER A 25 -11.65 4.38 10.89
C SER A 25 -10.98 5.69 10.48
N ALA A 26 -11.59 6.43 9.54
CA ALA A 26 -11.08 7.73 9.12
C ALA A 26 -11.05 8.76 10.27
N THR A 27 -11.94 8.63 11.24
CA THR A 27 -11.94 9.48 12.45
C THR A 27 -10.75 9.21 13.37
N GLN A 28 -10.23 7.98 13.42
CA GLN A 28 -8.98 7.68 14.11
C GLN A 28 -7.78 8.30 13.39
N ALA A 29 -7.74 8.18 12.05
CA ALA A 29 -6.71 8.80 11.23
C ALA A 29 -6.69 10.33 11.37
N LEU A 30 -7.86 10.96 11.42
CA LEU A 30 -8.00 12.41 11.65
C LEU A 30 -7.37 12.84 12.99
N LEU A 31 -7.60 12.07 14.06
CA LEU A 31 -7.01 12.36 15.37
C LEU A 31 -5.48 12.21 15.36
N ALA A 32 -4.96 11.19 14.67
CA ALA A 32 -3.53 10.97 14.54
C ALA A 32 -2.84 12.12 13.78
N ALA A 33 -3.40 12.54 12.65
CA ALA A 33 -2.87 13.67 11.88
C ALA A 33 -2.88 14.98 12.70
N LYS A 34 -3.99 15.28 13.40
CA LYS A 34 -4.09 16.45 14.28
C LYS A 34 -3.08 16.43 15.44
N ALA A 35 -2.63 15.25 15.86
CA ALA A 35 -1.59 15.11 16.87
C ALA A 35 -0.17 15.27 16.32
N GLY A 36 0.00 15.34 14.99
CA GLY A 36 1.30 15.49 14.34
C GLY A 36 1.98 14.16 14.02
N ALA A 37 1.20 13.11 13.74
CA ALA A 37 1.75 11.83 13.28
C ALA A 37 2.49 12.02 11.94
N THR A 38 3.61 11.33 11.75
CA THR A 38 4.30 11.28 10.44
C THR A 38 3.58 10.31 9.51
N TYR A 39 3.21 9.13 10.01
CA TYR A 39 2.44 8.13 9.28
C TYR A 39 1.17 7.75 10.03
N ILE A 40 0.13 7.40 9.28
CA ILE A 40 -1.02 6.64 9.75
C ILE A 40 -1.03 5.28 9.05
N SER A 41 -1.25 4.20 9.79
CA SER A 41 -1.36 2.84 9.20
C SER A 41 -2.78 2.27 9.34
N PRO A 42 -3.67 2.47 8.34
CA PRO A 42 -4.95 1.75 8.23
C PRO A 42 -4.75 0.25 7.97
N PHE A 43 -5.46 -0.62 8.68
CA PHE A 43 -5.31 -2.08 8.57
C PHE A 43 -6.42 -2.70 7.73
N ILE A 44 -6.32 -2.56 6.41
CA ILE A 44 -7.38 -2.92 5.45
C ILE A 44 -7.72 -4.42 5.49
N GLY A 45 -6.71 -5.29 5.42
CA GLY A 45 -6.92 -6.75 5.42
C GLY A 45 -7.32 -7.34 6.76
N ARG A 46 -7.56 -6.53 7.80
CA ARG A 46 -8.26 -6.97 9.03
C ARG A 46 -9.71 -6.53 9.04
N LEU A 47 -10.08 -5.49 8.28
CA LEU A 47 -11.46 -5.13 8.01
C LEU A 47 -12.09 -6.15 7.07
N ASP A 48 -11.37 -6.57 6.03
CA ASP A 48 -11.86 -7.62 5.13
C ASP A 48 -12.13 -8.95 5.87
N ASP A 49 -11.27 -9.29 6.84
CA ASP A 49 -11.42 -10.50 7.68
C ASP A 49 -12.76 -10.51 8.47
N ILE A 50 -13.36 -9.34 8.69
CA ILE A 50 -14.66 -9.17 9.35
C ILE A 50 -15.79 -8.75 8.40
N SER A 51 -15.59 -8.96 7.08
CA SER A 51 -16.55 -8.66 6.01
C SER A 51 -16.89 -7.16 5.86
N ASP A 52 -15.96 -6.29 6.21
CA ASP A 52 -16.02 -4.85 5.93
C ASP A 52 -15.11 -4.52 4.73
N ASP A 53 -15.36 -3.41 4.04
CA ASP A 53 -14.54 -2.97 2.92
C ASP A 53 -13.32 -2.18 3.43
N GLY A 54 -12.18 -2.87 3.52
CA GLY A 54 -10.94 -2.23 3.96
C GLY A 54 -10.46 -1.10 3.04
N MET A 55 -10.81 -1.14 1.75
CA MET A 55 -10.34 -0.14 0.78
C MET A 55 -11.13 1.16 0.87
N GLN A 56 -12.41 1.10 1.27
CA GLN A 56 -13.18 2.31 1.62
C GLN A 56 -12.48 3.14 2.71
N LEU A 57 -11.83 2.48 3.68
CA LEU A 57 -11.07 3.20 4.71
C LEU A 57 -9.89 3.98 4.12
N ILE A 58 -9.19 3.45 3.11
CA ILE A 58 -8.10 4.18 2.46
C ILE A 58 -8.65 5.39 1.71
N GLU A 59 -9.72 5.22 0.94
CA GLU A 59 -10.37 6.31 0.20
C GLU A 59 -10.81 7.44 1.14
N ASP A 60 -11.48 7.10 2.25
CA ASP A 60 -11.94 8.07 3.24
C ASP A 60 -10.77 8.82 3.88
N VAL A 61 -9.69 8.12 4.23
CA VAL A 61 -8.51 8.74 4.88
C VAL A 61 -7.79 9.68 3.91
N VAL A 62 -7.53 9.24 2.67
CA VAL A 62 -6.89 10.09 1.66
C VAL A 62 -7.75 11.32 1.39
N THR A 63 -9.05 11.14 1.17
CA THR A 63 -9.99 12.25 0.96
C THR A 63 -9.98 13.25 2.11
N VAL A 64 -9.99 12.77 3.36
CA VAL A 64 -9.90 13.64 4.54
C VAL A 64 -8.57 14.38 4.58
N TYR A 65 -7.46 13.71 4.27
CA TYR A 65 -6.14 14.32 4.32
C TYR A 65 -5.96 15.39 3.25
N ASP A 66 -6.41 15.13 2.04
CA ASP A 66 -6.44 16.09 0.94
C ASP A 66 -7.29 17.33 1.28
N ASN A 67 -8.49 17.11 1.84
CA ASN A 67 -9.40 18.20 2.18
C ASN A 67 -8.82 19.20 3.20
N TYR A 68 -7.98 18.73 4.12
CA TYR A 68 -7.40 19.55 5.17
C TYR A 68 -5.91 19.87 4.96
N GLY A 69 -5.28 19.33 3.91
CA GLY A 69 -3.85 19.48 3.65
C GLY A 69 -2.98 18.91 4.77
N PHE A 70 -3.32 17.73 5.30
CA PHE A 70 -2.47 17.07 6.29
C PHE A 70 -1.19 16.54 5.65
N GLU A 71 -0.05 16.74 6.31
CA GLU A 71 1.25 16.20 5.89
C GLU A 71 1.49 14.75 6.37
N THR A 72 0.58 14.21 7.18
CA THR A 72 0.67 12.81 7.62
C THR A 72 0.51 11.88 6.43
N GLU A 73 1.48 11.00 6.20
CA GLU A 73 1.47 10.06 5.09
C GLU A 73 0.58 8.84 5.40
N VAL A 74 -0.25 8.46 4.43
CA VAL A 74 -1.13 7.28 4.47
C VAL A 74 -0.32 6.03 4.11
N LEU A 75 -0.06 5.20 5.12
CA LEU A 75 0.63 3.93 4.98
C LEU A 75 -0.39 2.78 4.95
N ALA A 76 -0.82 2.38 3.75
CA ALA A 76 -1.69 1.22 3.57
C ALA A 76 -1.02 -0.04 4.15
N ALA A 77 -1.59 -0.57 5.24
CA ALA A 77 -1.05 -1.69 5.99
C ALA A 77 -2.02 -2.86 6.05
N SER A 78 -1.52 -4.02 6.49
CA SER A 78 -2.29 -5.26 6.45
C SER A 78 -2.73 -5.65 5.03
N ILE A 79 -1.92 -5.34 4.02
CA ILE A 79 -2.10 -5.77 2.63
C ILE A 79 -2.01 -7.31 2.56
N ARG A 80 -2.95 -7.95 1.85
CA ARG A 80 -3.07 -9.42 1.74
C ARG A 80 -2.85 -9.96 0.34
N HIS A 81 -3.10 -9.15 -0.69
CA HIS A 81 -3.05 -9.57 -2.08
C HIS A 81 -2.80 -8.37 -3.02
N PRO A 82 -2.40 -8.62 -4.29
CA PRO A 82 -2.10 -7.59 -5.29
C PRO A 82 -3.19 -6.53 -5.47
N MET A 83 -4.46 -6.90 -5.35
CA MET A 83 -5.55 -5.92 -5.51
C MET A 83 -5.53 -4.81 -4.45
N HIS A 84 -5.15 -5.09 -3.20
CA HIS A 84 -4.98 -4.01 -2.21
C HIS A 84 -3.87 -3.05 -2.61
N VAL A 85 -2.79 -3.55 -3.22
CA VAL A 85 -1.67 -2.72 -3.67
C VAL A 85 -2.11 -1.81 -4.80
N LEU A 86 -2.77 -2.39 -5.81
CA LEU A 86 -3.30 -1.65 -6.95
C LEU A 86 -4.30 -0.57 -6.50
N GLU A 87 -5.25 -0.92 -5.65
CA GLU A 87 -6.28 0.02 -5.21
C GLU A 87 -5.72 1.09 -4.28
N SER A 88 -4.80 0.74 -3.37
CA SER A 88 -4.09 1.74 -2.55
C SER A 88 -3.33 2.75 -3.42
N ALA A 89 -2.63 2.28 -4.45
CA ALA A 89 -1.91 3.14 -5.39
C ALA A 89 -2.87 4.01 -6.22
N ARG A 90 -4.02 3.48 -6.64
CA ARG A 90 -5.04 4.23 -7.39
C ARG A 90 -5.72 5.31 -6.55
N LEU A 91 -5.95 5.02 -5.27
CA LEU A 91 -6.56 5.94 -4.32
C LEU A 91 -5.59 7.02 -3.83
N GLY A 92 -4.27 6.84 -4.05
CA GLY A 92 -3.27 7.84 -3.66
C GLY A 92 -2.71 7.66 -2.25
N ALA A 93 -2.69 6.44 -1.72
CA ALA A 93 -1.93 6.18 -0.49
C ALA A 93 -0.43 6.40 -0.73
N ASP A 94 0.25 7.10 0.18
CA ASP A 94 1.66 7.47 0.05
C ASP A 94 2.60 6.27 0.13
N VAL A 95 2.27 5.31 0.99
CA VAL A 95 3.11 4.13 1.26
C VAL A 95 2.24 2.87 1.33
N ALA A 96 2.80 1.74 0.89
CA ALA A 96 2.22 0.43 1.07
C ALA A 96 3.20 -0.49 1.81
N THR A 97 2.77 -1.11 2.91
CA THR A 97 3.52 -2.18 3.58
C THR A 97 2.81 -3.51 3.38
N MET A 98 3.54 -4.50 2.87
CA MET A 98 2.99 -5.81 2.53
C MET A 98 4.00 -6.93 2.81
N PRO A 99 3.54 -8.18 3.01
CA PRO A 99 4.45 -9.31 3.16
C PRO A 99 5.12 -9.66 1.83
N LEU A 100 6.28 -10.33 1.91
CA LEU A 100 7.12 -10.67 0.74
C LEU A 100 6.36 -11.43 -0.35
N ASN A 101 5.49 -12.37 0.02
CA ASN A 101 4.72 -13.16 -0.93
C ASN A 101 3.80 -12.30 -1.83
N VAL A 102 3.29 -11.17 -1.32
CA VAL A 102 2.50 -10.24 -2.14
C VAL A 102 3.40 -9.52 -3.13
N ILE A 103 4.61 -9.13 -2.72
CA ILE A 103 5.61 -8.51 -3.62
C ILE A 103 5.95 -9.47 -4.76
N ASP A 104 6.20 -10.75 -4.44
CA ASP A 104 6.51 -11.76 -5.45
C ASP A 104 5.34 -11.92 -6.44
N GLN A 105 4.10 -11.93 -5.94
CA GLN A 105 2.91 -11.99 -6.81
C GLN A 105 2.79 -10.81 -7.77
N LEU A 106 3.25 -9.60 -7.39
CA LEU A 106 3.21 -8.42 -8.27
C LEU A 106 4.15 -8.55 -9.48
N LEU A 107 5.20 -9.38 -9.39
CA LEU A 107 6.16 -9.60 -10.47
C LEU A 107 5.66 -10.62 -11.52
N HIS A 108 4.56 -11.33 -11.23
CA HIS A 108 4.08 -12.43 -12.06
C HIS A 108 2.82 -12.07 -12.83
N HIS A 109 2.84 -12.37 -14.13
CA HIS A 109 1.64 -12.34 -14.96
C HIS A 109 1.73 -13.42 -16.05
N PRO A 110 0.72 -14.29 -16.20
CA PRO A 110 0.82 -15.48 -17.07
C PRO A 110 0.99 -15.13 -18.56
N LEU A 111 0.52 -13.95 -19.00
CA LEU A 111 0.77 -13.50 -20.38
C LEU A 111 2.19 -12.97 -20.58
N THR A 112 2.86 -12.49 -19.53
CA THR A 112 4.27 -12.09 -19.61
C THR A 112 5.13 -13.32 -19.80
N ASP A 113 4.88 -14.38 -19.04
CA ASP A 113 5.62 -15.65 -19.15
C ASP A 113 5.46 -16.26 -20.55
N ARG A 114 4.21 -16.36 -21.04
CA ARG A 114 3.92 -16.86 -22.40
C ARG A 114 4.55 -16.00 -23.49
N GLY A 115 4.56 -14.67 -23.30
CA GLY A 115 5.18 -13.75 -24.24
C GLY A 115 6.69 -13.95 -24.31
N LEU A 116 7.35 -14.10 -23.16
CA LEU A 116 8.78 -14.34 -23.07
C LEU A 116 9.18 -15.69 -23.69
N GLU A 117 8.43 -16.75 -23.38
CA GLU A 117 8.61 -18.08 -23.99
C GLU A 117 8.54 -17.98 -25.51
N ARG A 118 7.50 -17.32 -26.04
CA ARG A 118 7.34 -17.14 -27.49
C ARG A 118 8.50 -16.37 -28.12
N PHE A 119 8.97 -15.30 -27.49
CA PHE A 119 10.09 -14.52 -28.00
C PHE A 119 11.40 -15.33 -28.02
N LEU A 120 11.63 -16.18 -27.02
CA LEU A 120 12.80 -17.05 -26.98
C LEU A 120 12.73 -18.13 -28.05
N ASP A 121 11.56 -18.72 -28.29
CA ASP A 121 11.36 -19.71 -29.36
C ASP A 121 11.62 -19.10 -30.75
N ASP A 122 11.03 -17.94 -31.04
CA ASP A 122 11.22 -17.24 -32.31
C ASP A 122 12.69 -16.83 -32.50
N TRP A 123 13.39 -16.45 -31.42
CA TRP A 123 14.81 -16.13 -31.46
C TRP A 123 15.68 -17.35 -31.77
N ASN A 124 15.43 -18.48 -31.10
CA ASN A 124 16.17 -19.72 -31.32
C ASN A 124 15.98 -20.25 -32.74
N ALA A 125 14.75 -20.20 -33.27
CA ALA A 125 14.46 -20.57 -34.65
C ALA A 125 15.27 -19.73 -35.66
N LEU A 126 15.35 -18.42 -35.43
CA LEU A 126 16.18 -17.54 -36.27
C LEU A 126 17.68 -17.90 -36.21
N GLN A 127 18.20 -18.22 -35.01
CA GLN A 127 19.61 -18.62 -34.86
C GLN A 127 19.93 -19.90 -35.64
N GLU A 128 19.05 -20.89 -35.62
CA GLU A 128 19.20 -22.13 -36.40
C GLU A 128 19.19 -21.85 -37.91
N GLU A 129 18.29 -21.00 -38.41
CA GLU A 129 18.26 -20.60 -39.82
C GLU A 129 19.55 -19.90 -40.28
N LEU A 130 20.14 -19.06 -39.42
CA LEU A 130 21.37 -18.35 -39.73
C LEU A 130 22.60 -19.26 -39.71
N GLN A 131 22.62 -20.29 -38.86
CA GLN A 131 23.72 -21.26 -38.79
C GLN A 131 23.69 -22.29 -39.94
N ASN A 132 22.51 -22.54 -40.50
CA ASN A 132 22.31 -23.46 -41.62
C ASN A 132 22.49 -22.80 -43.01
N LYS A 133 22.88 -21.52 -43.06
CA LYS A 133 23.23 -20.76 -44.26
C LYS A 133 24.74 -20.56 -44.36
#